data_AF-A0A9X1KTR2-F1
#
_entry.id   AF-A0A9X1KTR2-F1
#
_cell.length_a   1.000
_cell.length_b   1.000
_cell.length_c   1.000
_cell.angle_alpha   90.00
_cell.angle_beta   90.00
_cell.angle_gamma   90.00
#
_symmetry.space_group_name_H-M   'P 1'
#
loop_
_entity.id
_entity.type
_entity.pdbx_description
1 polymer ?
#
loop_
_entity_poly.entity_id
_entity_poly.type
_entity_poly.pdbx_seq_one_letter_code
_entity_poly.pdbx_strand_id
1 'polypeptide(L)'
;MYVIERKIPGVESLSDRDTKAAALNSNRALQELGTDIQWQHSYISKDKTHCIYIATNEDIIRKHAEKIGAPVTDYLNINKRCFFHLPCITFLWAIADVMQILHYKKRQLT
;
A
#
# COMPACT_ATOMS: atom_id res chain seq x y z
N MET A 1 3.57 -4.24 -10.37
CA MET A 1 3.67 -3.84 -8.95
C MET A 1 2.30 -4.07 -8.38
N TYR A 2 2.21 -4.56 -7.15
CA TYR A 2 0.94 -4.85 -6.52
C TYR A 2 0.85 -4.09 -5.21
N VAL A 3 -0.31 -3.51 -4.96
CA VAL A 3 -0.71 -3.03 -3.65
C VAL A 3 -1.80 -3.98 -3.17
N ILE A 4 -1.63 -4.53 -1.98
CA ILE A 4 -2.65 -5.38 -1.38
C ILE A 4 -3.18 -4.76 -0.10
N GLU A 5 -4.47 -4.97 0.15
CA GLU A 5 -5.12 -4.56 1.38
C GLU A 5 -5.42 -5.79 2.24
N ARG A 6 -5.21 -5.68 3.55
CA ARG A 6 -5.72 -6.65 4.54
C ARG A 6 -6.54 -5.93 5.58
N LYS A 7 -7.76 -6.40 5.84
CA LYS A 7 -8.56 -5.94 6.96
C LYS A 7 -8.15 -6.66 8.24
N ILE A 8 -7.57 -5.93 9.17
CA ILE A 8 -7.09 -6.41 10.47
C ILE A 8 -7.58 -5.42 11.53
N PRO A 9 -8.73 -5.67 12.17
CA PRO A 9 -9.29 -4.74 13.16
C PRO A 9 -8.30 -4.41 14.28
N GLY A 10 -8.15 -3.12 14.58
CA GLY A 10 -7.25 -2.61 15.63
C GLY A 10 -5.75 -2.72 15.33
N VAL A 11 -5.37 -3.00 14.07
CA VAL A 11 -3.95 -3.13 13.68
C VAL A 11 -3.12 -1.86 13.94
N GLU A 12 -3.75 -0.69 13.95
CA GLU A 12 -3.13 0.58 14.30
C GLU A 12 -2.67 0.67 15.77
N SER A 13 -3.18 -0.22 16.63
CA SER A 13 -2.83 -0.28 18.06
C SER A 13 -1.74 -1.31 18.36
N LEU A 14 -1.21 -2.02 17.34
CA LEU A 14 -0.13 -2.98 17.55
C LEU A 14 1.12 -2.29 18.06
N SER A 15 1.83 -2.97 18.97
CA SER A 15 3.13 -2.50 19.42
C SER A 15 4.18 -2.61 18.30
N ASP A 16 5.27 -1.87 18.42
CA ASP A 16 6.43 -2.00 17.52
C ASP A 16 6.98 -3.44 17.52
N ARG A 17 6.92 -4.11 18.68
CA ARG A 17 7.34 -5.50 18.82
C ARG A 17 6.48 -6.42 17.96
N ASP A 18 5.16 -6.26 18.02
CA ASP A 18 4.22 -7.12 17.29
C ASP A 18 4.31 -6.85 15.78
N THR A 19 4.43 -5.57 15.40
CA THR A 19 4.63 -5.17 13.99
C THR A 19 5.94 -5.74 13.44
N LYS A 20 7.01 -5.71 14.23
CA LYS A 20 8.30 -6.32 13.85
C LYS A 20 8.19 -7.84 13.74
N ALA A 21 7.48 -8.49 14.65
CA ALA A 21 7.25 -9.94 14.60
C ALA A 21 6.46 -10.34 13.33
N ALA A 22 5.42 -9.58 12.98
CA ALA A 22 4.66 -9.77 11.75
C ALA A 22 5.54 -9.60 10.49
N ALA A 23 6.38 -8.56 10.45
CA ALA A 23 7.32 -8.33 9.35
C ALA A 23 8.33 -9.48 9.21
N LEU A 24 8.87 -9.99 10.33
CA LEU A 24 9.78 -11.13 10.33
C LEU A 24 9.11 -12.40 9.82
N ASN A 25 7.86 -12.67 10.23
CA ASN A 25 7.09 -13.80 9.71
C ASN A 25 6.87 -13.68 8.19
N SER A 26 6.47 -12.50 7.73
CA SER A 26 6.33 -12.20 6.30
C SER A 26 7.62 -12.43 5.51
N ASN A 27 8.77 -11.96 6.03
CA ASN A 27 10.06 -12.10 5.37
C ASN A 27 10.53 -13.55 5.27
N ARG A 28 10.24 -14.40 6.27
CA ARG A 28 10.52 -15.85 6.18
C ARG A 28 9.71 -16.51 5.05
N ALA A 29 8.42 -16.20 4.96
CA ALA A 29 7.60 -16.72 3.86
C ALA A 29 8.08 -16.23 2.49
N LEU A 30 8.59 -15.00 2.38
CA LEU A 30 9.19 -14.49 1.13
C LEU A 30 10.48 -15.23 0.76
N GLN A 31 11.32 -15.58 1.73
CA GLN A 31 12.54 -16.37 1.48
C GLN A 31 12.22 -17.73 0.86
N GLU A 32 11.12 -18.36 1.27
CA GLU A 32 10.67 -19.64 0.71
C GLU A 32 10.08 -19.51 -0.70
N LEU A 33 9.53 -18.35 -1.05
CA LEU A 33 8.93 -18.07 -2.36
C LEU A 33 9.95 -17.56 -3.39
N GLY A 34 11.18 -17.27 -2.95
CA GLY A 34 12.28 -16.88 -3.82
C GLY A 34 12.11 -15.47 -4.43
N THR A 35 12.64 -15.29 -5.63
CA THR A 35 12.76 -13.97 -6.28
C THR A 35 11.52 -13.51 -7.03
N ASP A 36 10.49 -14.35 -7.14
CA ASP A 36 9.25 -14.04 -7.85
C ASP A 36 8.39 -13.01 -7.11
N ILE A 37 8.71 -12.74 -5.85
CA ILE A 37 8.03 -11.77 -4.99
C ILE A 37 9.04 -11.03 -4.11
N GLN A 38 8.89 -9.72 -4.02
CA GLN A 38 9.67 -8.86 -3.16
C GLN A 38 8.74 -7.90 -2.43
N TRP A 39 8.81 -7.91 -1.10
CA TRP A 39 8.18 -6.89 -0.29
C TRP A 39 8.95 -5.58 -0.39
N GLN A 40 8.24 -4.48 -0.61
CA GLN A 40 8.80 -3.14 -0.55
C GLN A 40 8.56 -2.56 0.84
N HIS A 41 7.33 -2.14 1.11
CA HIS A 41 6.95 -1.45 2.33
C HIS A 41 5.50 -1.80 2.69
N SER A 42 5.14 -1.61 3.96
CA SER A 42 3.77 -1.71 4.44
C SER A 42 3.36 -0.42 5.13
N TYR A 43 2.12 -0.01 4.93
CA TYR A 43 1.49 1.08 5.64
C TYR A 43 0.35 0.56 6.49
N ILE A 44 0.22 1.12 7.68
CA ILE A 44 -0.88 0.83 8.59
C ILE A 44 -1.85 2.01 8.53
N SER A 45 -3.13 1.68 8.41
CA SER A 45 -4.25 2.59 8.53
C SER A 45 -5.25 2.00 9.53
N LYS A 46 -6.33 2.72 9.82
CA LYS A 46 -7.36 2.22 10.72
C LYS A 46 -7.93 0.88 10.22
N ASP A 47 -7.84 -0.14 11.06
CA ASP A 47 -8.33 -1.51 10.82
C ASP A 47 -7.76 -2.21 9.57
N LYS A 48 -6.68 -1.67 8.98
CA LYS A 48 -6.19 -2.14 7.68
C LYS A 48 -4.69 -1.97 7.50
N THR A 49 -4.08 -2.90 6.77
CA THR A 49 -2.71 -2.77 6.27
C THR A 49 -2.68 -2.73 4.75
N HIS A 50 -1.78 -1.90 4.21
CA HIS A 50 -1.51 -1.80 2.78
C HIS A 50 -0.08 -2.24 2.51
N CYS A 51 0.12 -3.32 1.77
CA CYS A 51 1.46 -3.85 1.50
C CYS A 51 1.79 -3.71 0.03
N ILE A 52 2.99 -3.22 -0.27
CA ILE A 52 3.48 -3.04 -1.63
C ILE A 52 4.44 -4.19 -1.96
N TYR A 53 4.17 -4.85 -3.08
CA TYR A 53 5.01 -5.92 -3.62
C TYR A 53 5.43 -5.65 -5.07
N ILE A 54 6.66 -6.01 -5.37
CA ILE A 54 7.08 -6.31 -6.74
C ILE A 54 6.93 -7.81 -6.90
N ALA A 55 6.05 -8.25 -7.80
CA ALA A 55 5.76 -9.66 -8.01
C ALA A 55 5.52 -9.95 -9.48
N THR A 56 5.74 -11.20 -9.90
CA THR A 56 5.52 -11.65 -11.28
C THR A 56 4.03 -11.77 -11.61
N ASN A 57 3.20 -12.18 -10.65
CA ASN A 57 1.73 -12.31 -10.79
C ASN A 57 1.03 -12.18 -9.43
N GLU A 58 -0.30 -12.25 -9.42
CA GLU A 58 -1.09 -12.23 -8.17
C GLU A 58 -0.99 -13.55 -7.38
N ASP A 59 -0.84 -14.69 -8.07
CA ASP A 59 -0.82 -16.02 -7.46
C ASP A 59 0.34 -16.20 -6.47
N ILE A 60 1.52 -15.63 -6.76
CA ILE A 60 2.65 -15.67 -5.81
C ILE A 60 2.35 -14.87 -4.53
N ILE A 61 1.56 -13.80 -4.62
CA ILE A 61 1.12 -13.02 -3.45
C ILE A 61 0.06 -13.80 -2.66
N ARG A 62 -0.81 -14.55 -3.35
CA ARG A 62 -1.77 -15.45 -2.70
C ARG A 62 -1.07 -16.56 -1.93
N LYS A 63 -0.07 -17.20 -2.52
CA LYS A 63 0.80 -18.18 -1.84
C LYS A 63 1.52 -17.58 -0.63
N HIS A 64 1.99 -16.34 -0.72
CA HIS A 64 2.57 -15.62 0.42
C HIS A 64 1.57 -15.46 1.56
N ALA A 65 0.36 -14.98 1.23
CA ALA A 65 -0.72 -14.77 2.20
C ALA A 65 -1.16 -16.07 2.90
N GLU A 66 -1.28 -17.17 2.14
CA GLU A 66 -1.57 -18.51 2.66
C GLU A 66 -0.49 -18.99 3.64
N LYS A 67 0.78 -18.85 3.28
CA LYS A 67 1.92 -19.26 4.12
C LYS A 67 1.93 -18.57 5.49
N ILE A 68 1.58 -17.29 5.54
CA ILE A 68 1.59 -16.52 6.79
C ILE A 68 0.24 -16.50 7.52
N GLY A 69 -0.79 -17.15 6.97
CA GLY A 69 -2.14 -17.15 7.53
C GLY A 69 -2.80 -15.77 7.56
N ALA A 70 -2.40 -14.84 6.68
CA ALA A 70 -2.90 -13.47 6.65
C ALA A 70 -3.59 -13.19 5.30
N PRO A 71 -4.88 -13.50 5.17
CA PRO A 71 -5.61 -13.40 3.90
C PRO A 71 -5.64 -11.95 3.40
N VAL A 72 -5.62 -11.82 2.08
CA VAL A 72 -5.72 -10.53 1.39
C VAL A 72 -7.19 -10.24 1.11
N THR A 73 -7.60 -9.01 1.38
CA THR A 73 -8.95 -8.53 1.13
C THR A 73 -9.10 -7.98 -0.29
N ASP A 74 -8.05 -7.32 -0.80
CA ASP A 74 -8.06 -6.77 -2.16
C ASP A 74 -6.65 -6.79 -2.80
N TYR A 75 -6.62 -7.00 -4.10
CA TYR A 75 -5.41 -7.08 -4.93
C TYR A 75 -5.46 -6.02 -6.03
N LEU A 76 -4.64 -4.98 -5.89
CA LEU A 76 -4.56 -3.92 -6.88
C LEU A 76 -3.26 -4.04 -7.69
N ASN A 77 -3.39 -4.45 -8.95
CA ASN A 77 -2.28 -4.40 -9.90
C ASN A 77 -2.06 -2.96 -10.38
N ILE A 78 -0.93 -2.38 -10.00
CA ILE A 78 -0.53 -1.03 -10.39
C ILE A 78 0.30 -1.10 -11.67
N ASN A 79 -0.28 -0.58 -12.76
CA ASN A 79 0.46 -0.27 -13.97
C ASN A 79 1.33 0.97 -13.73
N LYS A 80 2.60 0.93 -14.15
CA LYS A 80 3.55 2.04 -14.01
C LYS A 80 3.27 3.25 -14.91
N ARG A 81 2.15 3.27 -15.63
CA ARG A 81 1.71 4.45 -16.39
C ARG A 81 1.27 5.54 -15.42
N CYS A 82 2.13 6.53 -15.25
CA CYS A 82 1.77 7.77 -14.56
C CYS A 82 0.79 8.55 -15.44
N PHE A 83 -0.41 8.84 -14.93
CA PHE A 83 -1.42 9.63 -15.64
C PHE A 83 -0.93 11.06 -15.94
N PHE A 84 -0.03 11.58 -15.11
CA PHE A 84 0.69 12.83 -15.35
C PHE A 84 2.00 12.55 -16.10
N HIS A 85 1.88 12.20 -17.38
CA HIS A 85 3.00 12.28 -18.33
C HIS A 85 3.02 13.61 -19.09
N LEU A 86 2.30 14.62 -18.59
CA LEU A 86 2.21 15.92 -19.22
C LEU A 86 3.56 16.63 -19.09
N PRO A 87 4.19 17.05 -20.21
CA PRO A 87 5.29 18.00 -20.13
C PRO A 87 4.81 19.23 -19.36
N CYS A 88 5.73 19.87 -18.63
CA CYS A 88 5.58 20.97 -17.67
C CYS A 88 4.76 22.22 -18.12
N ILE A 89 4.08 22.19 -19.27
CA ILE A 89 3.38 23.31 -19.91
C ILE A 89 1.97 23.56 -19.33
N THR A 90 1.36 22.64 -18.58
CA THR A 90 0.03 22.86 -17.98
C THR A 90 0.06 23.47 -16.56
N PHE A 91 1.12 24.20 -16.21
CA PHE A 91 1.25 24.88 -14.90
C PHE A 91 0.28 26.05 -14.67
N LEU A 92 -0.50 26.46 -15.69
CA LEU A 92 -1.47 27.55 -15.57
C LEU A 92 -2.84 27.12 -15.00
N TRP A 93 -3.20 25.84 -15.02
CA TRP A 93 -4.46 25.35 -14.44
C TRP A 93 -4.34 24.90 -12.97
N ALA A 94 -3.15 24.51 -12.50
CA ALA A 94 -2.94 24.03 -11.13
C ALA A 94 -3.15 25.10 -10.04
N ILE A 95 -3.09 26.39 -10.39
CA ILE A 95 -3.33 27.48 -9.43
C ILE A 95 -4.81 27.56 -9.04
N ALA A 96 -5.73 27.18 -9.94
CA ALA A 96 -7.17 27.20 -9.67
C ALA A 96 -7.58 26.14 -8.63
N ASP A 97 -6.99 24.93 -8.68
CA ASP A 97 -7.31 23.84 -7.77
C ASP A 97 -6.73 24.04 -6.36
N VAL A 98 -5.55 24.65 -6.24
CA VAL A 98 -4.95 24.98 -4.93
C VAL A 98 -5.82 25.98 -4.17
N MET A 99 -6.45 26.93 -4.86
CA MET A 99 -7.40 27.87 -4.25
C MET A 99 -8.66 27.16 -3.72
N GLN A 100 -9.13 26.10 -4.38
CA GLN A 100 -10.29 25.32 -3.95
C GLN A 100 -9.97 24.41 -2.75
N ILE A 101 -8.77 23.82 -2.71
CA ILE A 101 -8.29 22.99 -1.59
C ILE A 101 -8.03 23.84 -0.34
N LEU A 102 -7.47 25.05 -0.48
CA LEU A 102 -7.30 25.98 0.65
C LEU A 102 -8.65 26.44 1.22
N HIS A 103 -9.67 26.64 0.37
CA HIS A 103 -11.02 26.97 0.82
C HIS A 103 -11.70 25.81 1.56
N TYR A 104 -11.45 24.56 1.14
CA TYR A 104 -11.97 23.37 1.82
C TYR A 104 -11.33 23.18 3.21
N LYS A 105 -10.01 23.33 3.34
CA LYS A 105 -9.31 23.20 4.64
C LYS A 105 -9.70 24.27 5.66
N LYS A 106 -10.04 25.49 5.20
CA LYS A 106 -10.46 26.58 6.09
C LYS A 106 -11.86 26.39 6.69
N ARG A 107 -12.69 25.53 6.08
CA ARG A 107 -14.07 25.24 6.50
C ARG A 107 -14.20 24.07 7.48
N GLN A 108 -13.14 23.29 7.70
CA GLN A 108 -13.08 22.13 8.62
C GLN A 108 -12.36 22.45 9.94
N LEU A 109 -11.90 23.69 10.13
CA LEU A 109 -11.21 24.18 11.33
C LEU A 109 -11.94 25.36 12.00
N THR A 110 -13.23 25.52 11.70
CA THR A 110 -14.16 26.44 12.38
C THR A 110 -15.37 25.66 12.86
#